data_AF-A0A8S8Z502-F1
#
_entry.id   AF-A0A8S8Z502-F1
#
_cell.length_a   1.000
_cell.length_b   1.000
_cell.length_c   1.000
_cell.angle_alpha   90.00
_cell.angle_beta   90.00
_cell.angle_gamma   90.00
#
_symmetry.space_group_name_H-M   'P 1'
#
loop_
_entity.id
_entity.type
_entity.pdbx_description
1 polymer ?
#
loop_
_entity_poly.entity_id
_entity_poly.type
_entity_poly.pdbx_seq_one_letter_code
_entity_poly.pdbx_strand_id
1 'polypeptide(L)'
;MQDLGYSHDVFGAPLGSDEQMLELLPQDFVPSILAKGHLLSTCRFVDDLLVRFYQMDPFYEAEGESDLVGHLAIGLAPHTSGGVLCRIIGWTTASAGTRTPPFHAAKRRNCDGDEDSLMLLLDGLLNFSRKILPMGRGGRMDAPLVLSTRINPSEIDKEALNVDCSWSYSRAFYEATKDQPHPSDLQTLVDLVDDRLGTTGEIRGYGWTHDSGRLDAGPENSSTRP
;
A
#
# COMPACT_ATOMS: atom_id res chain seq x y z
N MET A 1 11.22 12.68 4.60
CA MET A 1 9.97 12.32 5.31
C MET A 1 9.14 13.54 5.72
N GLN A 2 9.73 14.58 6.33
CA GLN A 2 8.99 15.81 6.69
C GLN A 2 8.25 16.43 5.49
N ASP A 3 8.90 16.54 4.33
CA ASP A 3 8.30 17.06 3.09
C ASP A 3 7.12 16.21 2.58
N LEU A 4 7.06 14.94 2.97
CA LEU A 4 5.96 14.03 2.62
C LEU A 4 4.78 14.12 3.60
N GLY A 5 4.87 14.98 4.62
CA GLY A 5 3.81 15.21 5.60
C GLY A 5 3.95 14.42 6.91
N TYR A 6 5.06 13.71 7.11
CA TYR A 6 5.36 13.03 8.38
C TYR A 6 5.96 14.01 9.37
N SER A 7 5.21 14.34 10.43
CA SER A 7 5.64 15.35 11.42
C SER A 7 6.06 14.76 12.76
N HIS A 8 5.42 13.66 13.18
CA HIS A 8 5.63 13.01 14.47
C HIS A 8 5.74 11.51 14.29
N ASP A 9 6.43 10.88 15.23
CA ASP A 9 6.47 9.43 15.35
C ASP A 9 5.19 8.85 15.97
N VAL A 10 5.13 7.53 16.05
CA VAL A 10 4.00 6.78 16.62
C VAL A 10 3.70 7.10 18.09
N PHE A 11 4.66 7.67 18.84
CA PHE A 11 4.50 8.08 20.23
C PHE A 11 4.19 9.59 20.37
N GLY A 12 4.09 10.31 19.25
CA GLY A 12 3.81 11.73 19.22
C GLY A 12 5.03 12.63 19.44
N ALA A 13 6.26 12.10 19.40
CA ALA A 13 7.45 12.92 19.44
C ALA A 13 7.73 13.53 18.05
N PRO A 14 8.18 14.80 17.96
CA PRO A 14 8.54 15.41 16.68
C PRO A 14 9.61 14.60 15.95
N LEU A 15 9.51 14.55 14.63
CA LEU A 15 10.48 13.82 13.80
C LEU A 15 11.84 14.53 13.78
N GLY A 16 12.87 13.85 14.27
CA GLY A 16 14.25 14.33 14.33
C GLY A 16 15.33 13.24 14.20
N SER A 17 14.95 11.97 14.05
CA SER A 17 15.87 10.85 13.89
C SER A 17 15.33 9.81 12.89
N ASP A 18 16.22 9.14 12.17
CA ASP A 18 15.89 8.07 11.22
C ASP A 18 15.53 6.74 11.93
N GLU A 19 15.80 6.64 13.23
CA GLU A 19 15.46 5.47 14.06
C GLU A 19 14.04 5.56 14.66
N GLN A 20 13.33 6.67 14.42
CA GLN A 20 11.96 6.82 14.92
C GLN A 20 10.99 5.98 14.11
N MET A 21 10.12 5.26 14.82
CA MET A 21 9.05 4.50 14.18
C MET A 21 7.92 5.43 13.74
N LEU A 22 7.59 5.39 12.45
CA LEU A 22 6.51 6.20 11.87
C LEU A 22 5.31 5.30 11.54
N GLU A 23 4.11 5.82 11.79
CA GLU A 23 2.90 5.21 11.25
C GLU A 23 2.79 5.54 9.75
N LEU A 24 2.74 4.51 8.91
CA LEU A 24 2.57 4.67 7.47
C LEU A 24 1.23 5.35 7.13
N LEU A 25 1.27 6.39 6.30
CA LEU A 25 0.04 7.04 5.85
C LEU A 25 -0.79 6.12 4.93
N PRO A 26 -2.14 6.23 4.92
CA PRO A 26 -3.02 5.22 4.35
C PRO A 26 -2.76 4.82 2.89
N GLN A 27 -2.29 5.74 2.04
CA GLN A 27 -2.05 5.51 0.61
C GLN A 27 -0.57 5.55 0.21
N ASP A 28 0.34 5.60 1.18
CA ASP A 28 1.77 5.53 0.91
C ASP A 28 2.21 4.09 0.60
N PHE A 29 3.27 3.94 -0.20
CA PHE A 29 3.83 2.66 -0.62
C PHE A 29 5.34 2.61 -0.46
N VAL A 30 5.82 1.45 -0.02
CA VAL A 30 7.22 1.08 -0.08
C VAL A 30 7.35 -0.09 -1.07
N PRO A 31 7.54 0.16 -2.38
CA PRO A 31 7.78 -0.90 -3.35
C PRO A 31 9.12 -1.63 -3.12
N SER A 32 9.23 -2.85 -3.66
CA SER A 32 10.50 -3.55 -3.77
C SER A 32 11.47 -2.80 -4.68
N ILE A 33 12.73 -2.72 -4.28
CA ILE A 33 13.82 -2.14 -5.06
C ILE A 33 14.00 -2.86 -6.42
N LEU A 34 13.54 -4.11 -6.53
CA LEU A 34 13.57 -4.87 -7.78
C LEU A 34 12.73 -4.20 -8.88
N ALA A 35 11.69 -3.43 -8.52
CA ALA A 35 10.86 -2.72 -9.48
C ALA A 35 11.54 -1.46 -10.06
N LYS A 36 12.65 -0.99 -9.48
CA LYS A 36 13.24 0.32 -9.84
C LYS A 36 13.62 0.44 -11.30
N GLY A 37 14.20 -0.61 -11.88
CA GLY A 37 14.68 -0.58 -13.27
C GLY A 37 13.52 -0.41 -14.25
N HIS A 38 12.39 -1.08 -13.97
CA HIS A 38 11.19 -0.95 -14.78
C HIS A 38 10.55 0.44 -14.62
N LEU A 39 10.36 0.90 -13.38
CA LEU A 39 9.74 2.21 -13.11
C LEU A 39 10.55 3.37 -13.71
N LEU A 40 11.89 3.35 -13.57
CA LEU A 40 12.76 4.37 -14.18
C LEU A 40 12.70 4.34 -15.71
N SER A 41 12.58 3.15 -16.31
CA SER A 41 12.40 3.04 -17.76
C SER A 41 11.07 3.63 -18.20
N THR A 42 10.00 3.42 -17.43
CA THR A 42 8.69 4.03 -17.68
C THR A 42 8.73 5.55 -17.53
N CYS A 43 9.43 6.10 -16.53
CA CYS A 43 9.63 7.55 -16.41
C CYS A 43 10.29 8.14 -17.65
N ARG A 44 11.41 7.57 -18.10
CA ARG A 44 12.12 8.02 -19.31
C ARG A 44 11.23 7.93 -20.55
N PHE A 45 10.45 6.86 -20.67
CA PHE A 45 9.49 6.70 -21.75
C PHE A 45 8.41 7.79 -21.73
N VAL A 46 7.83 8.09 -20.56
CA VAL A 46 6.82 9.15 -20.43
C VAL A 46 7.41 10.52 -20.74
N ASP A 47 8.63 10.81 -20.28
CA ASP A 47 9.30 12.08 -20.58
C ASP A 47 9.61 12.23 -22.08
N ASP A 48 10.15 11.17 -22.72
CA ASP A 48 10.35 11.15 -24.17
C ASP A 48 9.02 11.31 -24.93
N LEU A 49 7.94 10.70 -24.44
CA LEU A 49 6.60 10.83 -25.01
C LEU A 49 6.09 12.28 -24.91
N LEU A 50 6.24 12.91 -23.74
CA LEU A 50 5.86 14.31 -23.52
C LEU A 50 6.64 15.25 -24.44
N VAL A 51 7.97 15.12 -24.49
CA VAL A 51 8.83 16.00 -25.27
C VAL A 51 8.65 15.78 -26.77
N ARG A 52 8.77 14.54 -27.23
CA ARG A 52 8.85 14.26 -28.68
C ARG A 52 7.49 14.22 -29.34
N PHE A 53 6.47 13.68 -28.67
CA PHE A 53 5.15 13.52 -29.25
C PHE A 53 4.22 14.68 -28.89
N TYR A 54 4.15 15.05 -27.61
CA TYR A 54 3.25 16.11 -27.14
C TYR A 54 3.87 17.52 -27.20
N GLN A 55 5.17 17.66 -27.43
CA GLN A 55 5.88 18.95 -27.46
C GLN A 55 5.72 19.72 -26.12
N MET A 56 5.81 19.00 -25.02
CA MET A 56 5.72 19.50 -23.65
C MET A 56 7.05 19.29 -22.91
N ASP A 57 7.22 19.98 -21.79
CA ASP A 57 8.36 19.73 -20.89
C ASP A 57 8.30 18.30 -20.31
N PRO A 58 9.45 17.68 -20.01
CA PRO A 58 9.50 16.40 -19.29
C PRO A 58 8.86 16.55 -17.90
N PHE A 59 8.36 15.45 -17.33
CA PHE A 59 7.65 15.47 -16.06
C PHE A 59 8.44 14.82 -14.91
N TYR A 60 9.05 13.66 -15.16
CA TYR A 60 9.73 12.91 -14.10
C TYR A 60 11.18 13.34 -13.93
N GLU A 61 11.93 13.44 -15.04
CA GLU A 61 13.37 13.74 -15.04
C GLU A 61 14.17 12.84 -14.08
N ALA A 62 13.69 11.61 -13.87
CA ALA A 62 14.20 10.70 -12.85
C ALA A 62 15.49 9.98 -13.33
N GLU A 63 16.56 10.12 -12.57
CA GLU A 63 17.84 9.46 -12.83
C GLU A 63 18.01 8.20 -11.96
N GLY A 64 17.49 8.23 -10.73
CA GLY A 64 17.60 7.17 -9.73
C GLY A 64 16.32 6.89 -8.95
N GLU A 65 16.33 5.82 -8.16
CA GLU A 65 15.17 5.40 -7.37
C GLU A 65 14.69 6.44 -6.34
N SER A 66 15.59 7.28 -5.85
CA SER A 66 15.26 8.38 -4.92
C SER A 66 14.34 9.41 -5.56
N ASP A 67 14.46 9.63 -6.87
CA ASP A 67 13.71 10.66 -7.58
C ASP A 67 12.24 10.26 -7.73
N LEU A 68 11.92 8.98 -7.56
CA LEU A 68 10.54 8.47 -7.57
C LEU A 68 9.82 8.69 -6.24
N VAL A 69 10.52 9.08 -5.17
CA VAL A 69 9.90 9.37 -3.87
C VAL A 69 9.02 10.62 -3.98
N GLY A 70 7.75 10.47 -3.60
CA GLY A 70 6.73 11.51 -3.71
C GLY A 70 5.88 11.41 -4.97
N HIS A 71 6.33 10.69 -6.01
CA HIS A 71 5.52 10.47 -7.20
C HIS A 71 4.33 9.55 -6.92
N LEU A 72 3.26 9.80 -7.67
CA LEU A 72 2.03 9.05 -7.58
C LEU A 72 2.03 7.86 -8.53
N ALA A 73 1.44 6.77 -8.06
CA ALA A 73 1.22 5.54 -8.80
C ALA A 73 -0.21 5.03 -8.61
N ILE A 74 -0.58 4.04 -9.40
CA ILE A 74 -1.84 3.32 -9.33
C ILE A 74 -1.50 1.90 -8.91
N GLY A 75 -2.00 1.48 -7.75
CA GLY A 75 -2.03 0.07 -7.37
C GLY A 75 -3.26 -0.57 -8.01
N LEU A 76 -3.09 -1.66 -8.75
CA LEU A 76 -4.19 -2.35 -9.42
C LEU A 76 -4.06 -3.86 -9.25
N ALA A 77 -5.06 -4.42 -8.57
CA ALA A 77 -5.16 -5.84 -8.35
C ALA A 77 -5.57 -6.55 -9.64
N PRO A 78 -4.97 -7.71 -9.95
CA PRO A 78 -5.50 -8.56 -11.00
C PRO A 78 -6.95 -8.96 -10.72
N HIS A 79 -7.71 -9.27 -11.75
CA HIS A 79 -9.15 -9.53 -11.73
C HIS A 79 -10.00 -8.36 -11.20
N THR A 80 -9.47 -7.13 -11.20
CA THR A 80 -10.23 -5.93 -10.85
C THR A 80 -10.13 -4.87 -11.92
N SER A 81 -10.93 -3.81 -11.82
CA SER A 81 -10.87 -2.67 -12.74
C SER A 81 -10.86 -1.31 -12.02
N GLY A 82 -10.72 -1.34 -10.69
CA GLY A 82 -10.60 -0.16 -9.84
C GLY A 82 -9.17 -0.04 -9.35
N GLY A 83 -8.42 0.91 -9.91
CA GLY A 83 -7.10 1.26 -9.39
C GLY A 83 -7.23 2.10 -8.12
N VAL A 84 -6.27 1.99 -7.22
CA VAL A 84 -6.17 2.82 -6.01
C VAL A 84 -4.93 3.69 -6.12
N LEU A 85 -5.12 5.01 -6.01
CA LEU A 85 -4.05 5.98 -6.05
C LEU A 85 -3.12 5.79 -4.86
N CYS A 86 -1.83 5.92 -5.10
CA CYS A 86 -0.82 5.83 -4.06
C CYS A 86 0.36 6.75 -4.29
N ARG A 87 1.17 6.93 -3.25
CA ARG A 87 2.43 7.68 -3.32
C ARG A 87 3.59 6.78 -2.93
N ILE A 88 4.67 6.80 -3.70
CA ILE A 88 5.91 6.09 -3.36
C ILE A 88 6.65 6.91 -2.30
N ILE A 89 7.06 6.28 -1.20
CA ILE A 89 7.76 6.99 -0.10
C ILE A 89 9.16 6.45 0.22
N GLY A 90 9.57 5.38 -0.44
CA GLY A 90 10.84 4.72 -0.18
C GLY A 90 10.90 3.37 -0.88
N TRP A 91 11.87 2.55 -0.50
CA TRP A 91 12.13 1.24 -1.11
C TRP A 91 12.49 0.22 -0.05
N THR A 92 12.14 -1.04 -0.32
CA THR A 92 12.56 -2.19 0.49
C THR A 92 13.43 -3.13 -0.35
N THR A 93 14.42 -3.78 0.26
CA THR A 93 15.19 -4.83 -0.42
C THR A 93 14.45 -6.16 -0.50
N ALA A 94 13.35 -6.31 0.25
CA ALA A 94 12.47 -7.46 0.13
C ALA A 94 11.84 -7.54 -1.27
N SER A 95 11.53 -8.75 -1.73
CA SER A 95 10.86 -8.98 -3.02
C SER A 95 9.37 -8.59 -3.01
N ALA A 96 8.82 -8.20 -1.85
CA ALA A 96 7.45 -7.75 -1.68
C ALA A 96 7.40 -6.25 -1.35
N GLY A 97 6.34 -5.57 -1.82
CA GLY A 97 6.05 -4.19 -1.40
C GLY A 97 5.32 -4.15 -0.05
N THR A 98 5.50 -3.07 0.71
CA THR A 98 4.87 -2.87 2.02
C THR A 98 3.86 -1.74 2.00
N ARG A 99 2.73 -1.96 2.66
CA ARG A 99 1.61 -1.01 2.69
C ARG A 99 0.66 -1.23 3.85
N THR A 100 -0.28 -0.30 4.03
CA THR A 100 -1.33 -0.41 5.04
C THR A 100 -2.37 -1.48 4.65
N PRO A 101 -2.95 -2.23 5.61
CA PRO A 101 -4.01 -3.20 5.31
C PRO A 101 -5.24 -2.60 4.59
N PRO A 102 -5.75 -1.41 4.96
CA PRO A 102 -6.84 -0.78 4.21
C PRO A 102 -6.53 -0.56 2.73
N PHE A 103 -5.27 -0.28 2.37
CA PHE A 103 -4.90 -0.15 0.97
C PHE A 103 -4.94 -1.48 0.22
N HIS A 104 -4.54 -2.59 0.85
CA HIS A 104 -4.67 -3.93 0.25
C HIS A 104 -6.14 -4.27 -0.01
N ALA A 105 -6.99 -4.11 1.00
CA ALA A 105 -8.42 -4.35 0.87
C ALA A 105 -9.14 -3.38 -0.09
N ALA A 106 -8.71 -2.13 -0.21
CA ALA A 106 -9.29 -1.16 -1.15
C ALA A 106 -9.16 -1.60 -2.63
N LYS A 107 -8.14 -2.41 -2.94
CA LYS A 107 -7.97 -3.02 -4.26
C LYS A 107 -8.70 -4.36 -4.39
N ARG A 108 -9.49 -4.77 -3.39
CA ARG A 108 -10.16 -6.07 -3.32
C ARG A 108 -9.19 -7.25 -3.40
N ARG A 109 -8.11 -7.16 -2.62
CA ARG A 109 -7.08 -8.20 -2.51
C ARG A 109 -7.02 -8.77 -1.12
N ASN A 110 -6.73 -10.06 -1.07
CA ASN A 110 -6.39 -10.77 0.15
C ASN A 110 -4.87 -10.71 0.31
N CYS A 111 -4.38 -10.80 1.54
CA CYS A 111 -2.94 -10.81 1.83
C CYS A 111 -2.43 -12.21 2.17
N ASP A 112 -2.94 -13.23 1.46
CA ASP A 112 -2.63 -14.65 1.62
C ASP A 112 -1.63 -15.19 0.60
N GLY A 113 -0.91 -14.29 -0.09
CA GLY A 113 0.10 -14.63 -1.12
C GLY A 113 -0.19 -14.03 -2.49
N ASP A 114 -1.22 -13.19 -2.60
CA ASP A 114 -1.60 -12.53 -3.85
C ASP A 114 -0.55 -11.55 -4.38
N GLU A 115 -0.46 -11.49 -5.71
CA GLU A 115 0.32 -10.49 -6.43
C GLU A 115 -0.52 -9.27 -6.81
N ASP A 116 0.14 -8.12 -6.96
CA ASP A 116 -0.47 -6.84 -7.29
C ASP A 116 0.40 -6.10 -8.32
N SER A 117 -0.22 -5.20 -9.09
CA SER A 117 0.49 -4.38 -10.07
C SER A 117 0.64 -2.93 -9.59
N LEU A 118 1.77 -2.31 -9.94
CA LEU A 118 2.03 -0.90 -9.72
C LEU A 118 2.33 -0.22 -11.05
N MET A 119 1.58 0.81 -11.38
CA MET A 119 1.72 1.61 -12.59
C MET A 119 1.94 3.07 -12.22
N LEU A 120 2.86 3.78 -12.89
CA LEU A 120 3.01 5.22 -12.65
C LEU A 120 1.75 5.98 -13.09
N LEU A 121 1.32 6.98 -12.30
CA LEU A 121 0.05 7.64 -12.54
C LEU A 121 -0.02 8.28 -13.93
N LEU A 122 1.00 9.05 -14.31
CA LEU A 122 0.98 9.76 -15.59
C LEU A 122 1.04 8.80 -16.79
N ASP A 123 1.76 7.68 -16.66
CA ASP A 123 1.77 6.63 -17.67
C ASP A 123 0.36 6.05 -17.87
N GLY A 124 -0.31 5.69 -16.77
CA GLY A 124 -1.68 5.21 -16.80
C GLY A 124 -2.68 6.23 -17.37
N LEU A 125 -2.45 7.53 -17.23
CA LEU A 125 -3.31 8.56 -17.80
C LEU A 125 -3.08 8.79 -19.30
N LEU A 126 -1.83 8.78 -19.75
CA LEU A 126 -1.46 9.07 -21.14
C LEU A 126 -1.69 7.86 -22.06
N ASN A 127 -1.33 6.67 -21.59
CA ASN A 127 -1.21 5.48 -22.45
C ASN A 127 -2.41 4.52 -22.35
N PHE A 128 -3.36 4.81 -21.46
CA PHE A 128 -4.58 4.02 -21.34
C PHE A 128 -5.71 4.54 -22.24
N SER A 129 -6.39 3.63 -22.92
CA SER A 129 -7.66 3.92 -23.58
C SER A 129 -8.54 2.68 -23.61
N ARG A 130 -9.84 2.84 -23.35
CA ARG A 130 -10.80 1.71 -23.45
C ARG A 130 -10.82 1.05 -24.84
N LYS A 131 -10.32 1.74 -25.88
CA LYS A 131 -10.22 1.21 -27.25
C LYS A 131 -9.15 0.13 -27.41
N ILE A 132 -8.15 0.07 -26.54
CA ILE A 132 -7.07 -0.94 -26.59
C ILE A 132 -7.46 -2.23 -25.86
N LEU A 133 -8.58 -2.21 -25.13
CA LEU A 133 -9.05 -3.36 -24.36
C LEU A 133 -9.62 -4.44 -25.29
N PRO A 134 -9.27 -5.72 -25.08
CA PRO A 134 -9.81 -6.80 -25.89
C PRO A 134 -11.32 -6.93 -25.69
N MET A 135 -12.05 -7.19 -26.77
CA MET A 135 -13.52 -7.33 -26.74
C MET A 135 -14.02 -8.64 -26.09
N GLY A 136 -13.12 -9.59 -25.83
CA GLY A 136 -13.45 -10.89 -25.23
C GLY A 136 -13.83 -10.81 -23.74
N ARG A 137 -14.35 -11.92 -23.20
CA ARG A 137 -14.61 -12.03 -21.75
C ARG A 137 -13.31 -11.84 -20.98
N GLY A 138 -13.37 -11.05 -19.91
CA GLY A 138 -12.21 -10.73 -19.07
C GLY A 138 -11.36 -9.55 -19.57
N GLY A 139 -11.55 -9.06 -20.80
CA GLY A 139 -10.70 -7.99 -21.35
C GLY A 139 -10.82 -6.61 -20.71
N ARG A 140 -11.79 -6.43 -19.81
CA ARG A 140 -11.98 -5.22 -19.00
C ARG A 140 -11.42 -5.34 -17.59
N MET A 141 -11.09 -6.55 -17.16
CA MET A 141 -10.36 -6.81 -15.93
C MET A 141 -8.89 -6.45 -16.19
N ASP A 142 -8.16 -6.11 -15.14
CA ASP A 142 -6.72 -5.76 -15.20
C ASP A 142 -6.43 -4.43 -15.88
N ALA A 143 -7.45 -3.58 -16.01
CA ALA A 143 -7.34 -2.22 -16.54
C ALA A 143 -7.93 -1.20 -15.55
N PRO A 144 -7.27 -0.05 -15.29
CA PRO A 144 -7.76 0.96 -14.36
C PRO A 144 -8.92 1.77 -14.97
N LEU A 145 -10.11 1.17 -15.05
CA LEU A 145 -11.31 1.81 -15.60
C LEU A 145 -11.84 2.93 -14.71
N VAL A 146 -11.57 2.83 -13.42
CA VAL A 146 -11.89 3.80 -12.37
C VAL A 146 -10.66 3.93 -11.46
N LEU A 147 -10.41 5.14 -10.97
CA LEU A 147 -9.33 5.42 -10.02
C LEU A 147 -9.92 5.96 -8.71
N SER A 148 -9.73 5.23 -7.62
CA SER A 148 -10.03 5.69 -6.27
C SER A 148 -8.90 6.56 -5.76
N THR A 149 -9.18 7.84 -5.53
CA THR A 149 -8.20 8.82 -5.06
C THR A 149 -8.09 8.86 -3.54
N ARG A 150 -9.10 8.35 -2.82
CA ARG A 150 -9.17 8.27 -1.36
C ARG A 150 -9.68 6.90 -0.95
N ILE A 151 -9.12 6.35 0.12
CA ILE A 151 -9.63 5.13 0.75
C ILE A 151 -10.76 5.51 1.71
N ASN A 152 -11.91 4.85 1.56
CA ASN A 152 -13.00 4.87 2.52
C ASN A 152 -13.08 3.49 3.21
N PRO A 153 -12.71 3.36 4.51
CA PRO A 153 -12.75 2.08 5.23
C PRO A 153 -14.12 1.41 5.28
N SER A 154 -15.21 2.17 5.15
CA SER A 154 -16.55 1.58 5.09
C SER A 154 -16.85 0.84 3.78
N GLU A 155 -16.03 1.06 2.74
CA GLU A 155 -16.22 0.52 1.38
C GLU A 155 -15.18 -0.54 0.99
N ILE A 156 -14.19 -0.81 1.85
CA ILE A 156 -13.15 -1.81 1.59
C ILE A 156 -13.64 -3.22 1.95
N ASP A 157 -12.83 -4.22 1.60
CA ASP A 157 -13.12 -5.62 1.94
C ASP A 157 -13.21 -5.84 3.47
N LYS A 158 -14.11 -6.76 3.86
CA LYS A 158 -14.38 -7.08 5.27
C LYS A 158 -13.21 -7.75 5.97
N GLU A 159 -12.28 -8.37 5.24
CA GLU A 159 -11.11 -9.00 5.84
C GLU A 159 -10.27 -7.97 6.60
N ALA A 160 -10.06 -6.78 6.01
CA ALA A 160 -9.32 -5.70 6.67
C ALA A 160 -10.03 -5.13 7.91
N LEU A 161 -11.35 -5.29 8.03
CA LEU A 161 -12.10 -4.85 9.21
C LEU A 161 -11.80 -5.70 10.45
N ASN A 162 -11.29 -6.92 10.26
CA ASN A 162 -10.91 -7.84 11.33
C ASN A 162 -9.44 -7.68 11.76
N VAL A 163 -8.71 -6.68 11.23
CA VAL A 163 -7.34 -6.41 11.64
C VAL A 163 -7.34 -5.82 13.05
N ASP A 164 -6.54 -6.43 13.93
CA ASP A 164 -6.31 -5.95 15.28
C ASP A 164 -5.38 -4.73 15.29
N CYS A 165 -5.79 -3.70 16.02
CA CYS A 165 -5.11 -2.43 16.16
C CYS A 165 -4.62 -2.18 17.59
N SER A 166 -4.63 -3.20 18.45
CA SER A 166 -4.25 -3.13 19.85
C SER A 166 -2.73 -2.98 20.02
N TRP A 167 -2.33 -2.13 20.97
CA TRP A 167 -0.92 -1.99 21.39
C TRP A 167 -0.46 -3.11 22.35
N SER A 168 -1.42 -3.75 23.03
CA SER A 168 -1.18 -4.86 23.94
C SER A 168 -2.51 -5.56 24.21
N TYR A 169 -2.47 -6.87 24.43
CA TYR A 169 -3.66 -7.59 24.87
C TYR A 169 -3.88 -7.48 26.37
N SER A 170 -5.16 -7.40 26.77
CA SER A 170 -5.52 -7.40 28.18
C SER A 170 -5.27 -8.76 28.84
N ARG A 171 -5.01 -8.76 30.15
CA ARG A 171 -4.96 -9.99 30.95
C ARG A 171 -6.22 -10.84 30.78
N ALA A 172 -7.38 -10.19 30.72
CA ALA A 172 -8.67 -10.87 30.58
C ALA A 172 -8.75 -11.67 29.27
N PHE A 173 -8.24 -11.12 28.16
CA PHE A 173 -8.14 -11.83 26.89
C PHE A 173 -7.30 -13.11 27.02
N TYR A 174 -6.11 -13.02 27.63
CA TYR A 174 -5.24 -14.18 27.84
C TYR A 174 -5.82 -15.24 28.80
N GLU A 175 -6.59 -14.83 29.81
CA GLU A 175 -7.23 -15.78 30.72
C GLU A 175 -8.42 -16.47 30.06
N ALA A 176 -9.22 -15.73 29.29
CA ALA A 176 -10.40 -16.25 28.61
C ALA A 176 -10.07 -17.28 27.52
N THR A 177 -8.92 -17.14 26.85
CA THR A 177 -8.50 -18.10 25.81
C THR A 177 -8.22 -19.51 26.33
N LYS A 178 -8.02 -19.68 27.65
CA LYS A 178 -7.81 -21.01 28.28
C LYS A 178 -9.00 -21.94 28.11
N ASP A 179 -10.19 -21.39 28.06
CA ASP A 179 -11.43 -22.15 27.89
C ASP A 179 -11.78 -22.40 26.41
N GLN A 180 -10.90 -21.98 25.48
CA GLN A 180 -11.05 -22.12 24.03
C GLN A 180 -12.39 -21.60 23.48
N PRO A 181 -12.85 -20.40 23.89
CA PRO A 181 -14.10 -19.84 23.38
C PRO A 181 -13.99 -19.53 21.88
N HIS A 182 -15.12 -19.36 21.22
CA HIS A 182 -15.12 -18.91 19.84
C HIS A 182 -14.60 -17.46 19.77
N PRO A 183 -13.79 -17.05 18.77
CA PRO A 183 -13.20 -15.72 18.71
C PRO A 183 -14.23 -14.57 18.80
N SER A 184 -15.43 -14.76 18.24
CA SER A 184 -16.53 -13.79 18.34
C SER A 184 -16.94 -13.48 19.77
N ASP A 185 -16.78 -14.44 20.69
CA ASP A 185 -17.17 -14.28 22.10
C ASP A 185 -16.19 -13.36 22.84
N LEU A 186 -14.96 -13.23 22.32
CA LEU A 186 -13.90 -12.39 22.88
C LEU A 186 -13.65 -11.11 22.07
N GLN A 187 -14.40 -10.85 21.00
CA GLN A 187 -14.18 -9.73 20.09
C GLN A 187 -14.10 -8.39 20.83
N THR A 188 -14.97 -8.18 21.83
CA THR A 188 -15.00 -6.95 22.65
C THR A 188 -13.76 -6.70 23.51
N LEU A 189 -12.85 -7.67 23.63
CA LEU A 189 -11.60 -7.55 24.38
C LEU A 189 -10.41 -7.12 23.50
N VAL A 190 -10.63 -6.99 22.19
CA VAL A 190 -9.63 -6.65 21.18
C VAL A 190 -10.13 -5.44 20.40
N ASP A 191 -9.23 -4.53 20.03
CA ASP A 191 -9.55 -3.33 19.27
C ASP A 191 -9.41 -3.61 17.77
N LEU A 192 -10.53 -3.77 17.06
CA LEU A 192 -10.53 -4.06 15.62
C LEU A 192 -10.73 -2.79 14.78
N VAL A 193 -10.30 -2.85 13.52
CA VAL A 193 -10.59 -1.78 12.54
C VAL A 193 -12.10 -1.50 12.45
N ASP A 194 -12.94 -2.54 12.51
CA ASP A 194 -14.41 -2.41 12.49
C ASP A 194 -14.94 -1.50 13.62
N ASP A 195 -14.36 -1.60 14.82
CA ASP A 195 -14.77 -0.80 15.99
C ASP A 195 -14.43 0.69 15.84
N ARG A 196 -13.53 1.02 14.91
CA ARG A 196 -13.03 2.38 14.67
C ARG A 196 -13.72 3.08 13.51
N LEU A 197 -14.58 2.41 12.75
CA LEU A 197 -15.27 2.98 11.60
C LEU A 197 -16.09 4.23 11.98
N GLY A 198 -15.97 5.29 11.17
CA GLY A 198 -16.66 6.56 11.44
C GLY A 198 -16.05 7.42 12.55
N THR A 199 -14.95 6.97 13.16
CA THR A 199 -14.13 7.76 14.09
C THR A 199 -12.93 8.38 13.38
N THR A 200 -12.18 9.25 14.06
CA THR A 200 -10.91 9.78 13.55
C THR A 200 -9.83 8.71 13.37
N GLY A 201 -9.97 7.54 14.01
CA GLY A 201 -9.02 6.43 13.96
C GLY A 201 -9.33 5.36 12.92
N GLU A 202 -10.28 5.59 11.99
CA GLU A 202 -10.73 4.58 11.02
C GLU A 202 -9.65 4.14 10.00
N ILE A 203 -8.59 4.93 9.83
CA ILE A 203 -7.47 4.67 8.90
C ILE A 203 -6.09 4.84 9.55
N ARG A 204 -6.04 5.21 10.84
CA ARG A 204 -4.83 5.60 11.56
C ARG A 204 -4.92 5.31 13.06
N GLY A 205 -3.80 5.40 13.76
CA GLY A 205 -3.60 5.06 15.16
C GLY A 205 -3.49 3.55 15.40
N TYR A 206 -3.03 2.77 14.43
CA TYR A 206 -2.98 1.31 14.58
C TYR A 206 -1.77 0.92 15.45
N GLY A 207 -2.04 0.13 16.49
CA GLY A 207 -1.01 -0.45 17.34
C GLY A 207 -0.45 -1.74 16.78
N TRP A 208 0.66 -2.20 17.37
CA TRP A 208 1.21 -3.52 17.17
C TRP A 208 1.71 -4.05 18.53
N THR A 209 1.77 -5.38 18.68
CA THR A 209 2.09 -6.01 19.96
C THR A 209 3.54 -6.50 20.07
N HIS A 210 4.22 -6.70 18.93
CA HIS A 210 5.56 -7.27 18.88
C HIS A 210 6.45 -6.45 17.96
N ASP A 211 7.55 -5.94 18.52
CA ASP A 211 8.57 -5.32 17.71
C ASP A 211 9.25 -6.37 16.81
N SER A 212 9.62 -5.92 15.62
CA SER A 212 10.45 -6.68 14.70
C SER A 212 11.72 -5.90 14.41
N GLY A 213 12.73 -6.60 13.89
CA GLY A 213 13.90 -5.93 13.33
C GLY A 213 13.53 -5.19 12.03
N ARG A 214 14.49 -5.02 11.14
CA ARG A 214 14.20 -4.43 9.83
C ARG A 214 13.19 -5.29 9.07
N LEU A 215 12.22 -4.64 8.42
CA LEU A 215 11.18 -5.31 7.61
C LEU A 215 11.77 -6.19 6.50
N ASP A 216 13.00 -5.90 6.08
CA ASP A 216 13.73 -6.56 5.01
C ASP A 216 14.88 -7.46 5.51
N ALA A 217 14.92 -7.80 6.80
CA ALA A 217 16.02 -8.58 7.41
C ALA A 217 16.06 -10.07 7.03
N GLY A 218 15.18 -10.53 6.15
CA GLY A 218 15.09 -11.93 5.70
C GLY A 218 16.08 -12.29 4.58
N PRO A 219 16.17 -13.58 4.21
CA PRO A 219 16.92 -13.98 3.02
C PRO A 219 16.31 -13.33 1.77
N GLU A 220 17.15 -12.86 0.86
CA GLU A 220 16.70 -12.16 -0.36
C GLU A 220 15.78 -13.01 -1.25
N ASN A 221 16.03 -14.33 -1.27
CA ASN A 221 15.27 -15.27 -2.09
C ASN A 221 14.93 -16.54 -1.31
N SER A 222 13.79 -17.12 -1.63
CA SER A 222 13.44 -18.48 -1.24
C SER A 222 14.41 -19.50 -1.83
N SER A 223 14.59 -20.64 -1.15
CA SER A 223 15.38 -21.76 -1.66
C SER A 223 14.78 -22.41 -2.92
N THR A 224 13.49 -22.21 -3.13
CA THR A 224 12.76 -22.56 -4.35
C THR A 224 12.55 -21.30 -5.18
N ARG A 225 13.15 -21.23 -6.38
CA ARG A 225 12.78 -20.18 -7.35
C ARG A 225 11.48 -20.60 -8.05
N PRO A 226 10.46 -19.72 -8.15
CA PRO A 226 9.35 -19.93 -9.07
C PRO A 226 9.81 -19.93 -10.53
#